data_AF-A0A7G7G8C3-F1
#
_entry.id   AF-A0A7G7G8C3-F1
#
_cell.length_a   1.000
_cell.length_b   1.000
_cell.length_c   1.000
_cell.angle_alpha   90.00
_cell.angle_beta   90.00
_cell.angle_gamma   90.00
#
_symmetry.space_group_name_H-M   'P 1'
#
loop_
_entity.id
_entity.type
_entity.pdbx_description
1 polymer ?
#
loop_
_entity_poly.entity_id
_entity_poly.type
_entity_poly.pdbx_seq_one_letter_code
_entity_poly.pdbx_strand_id
1 'polypeptide(L)'
;MIQTPPSADRLADVSFWFKAAEVSAFPENGGACVKYQDQQIAVYHFAKRNEWYASQNLCPHKQQMILSRGLIGDQCGEPKVACPFHKKTFSLLTGENLNGECYHIETYPVKIEDGYVYIGLRD
;
A
#
# COMPACT_ATOMS: atom_id res chain seq x y z
N MET A 1 11.09 15.17 0.45
CA MET A 1 10.74 13.92 1.15
C MET A 1 9.23 13.79 1.14
N ILE A 2 8.68 12.99 0.22
CA ILE A 2 7.25 12.65 0.27
C ILE A 2 7.18 11.42 1.19
N GLN A 3 6.71 11.64 2.41
CA GLN A 3 6.31 10.57 3.31
C GLN A 3 4.80 10.61 3.35
N THR A 4 4.17 9.50 3.05
CA THR A 4 2.73 9.37 3.24
C THR A 4 2.52 8.82 4.62
N PRO A 5 1.67 9.41 5.45
CA PRO A 5 1.45 8.89 6.79
C PRO A 5 0.70 7.56 6.67
N PRO A 6 1.28 6.40 7.02
CA PRO A 6 0.46 5.35 7.59
C PRO A 6 -0.08 5.86 8.94
N SER A 7 -0.93 5.09 9.61
CA SER A 7 -1.16 5.36 11.04
C SER A 7 0.19 5.52 11.75
N ALA A 8 0.35 6.60 12.53
CA ALA A 8 1.64 6.99 13.14
C ALA A 8 2.32 5.84 13.91
N ASP A 9 1.50 4.95 14.47
CA ASP A 9 1.90 3.72 15.15
C ASP A 9 2.78 2.81 14.28
N ARG A 10 2.53 2.75 12.95
CA ARG A 10 3.28 1.85 12.06
C ARG A 10 4.67 2.36 11.71
N LEU A 11 4.95 3.66 11.84
CA LEU A 11 6.33 4.18 11.69
C LEU A 11 7.20 3.79 12.89
N ALA A 12 6.64 3.81 14.10
CA ALA A 12 7.38 3.52 15.33
C ALA A 12 7.94 2.10 15.35
N ASP A 13 7.29 1.19 14.64
CA ASP A 13 7.65 -0.22 14.61
C ASP A 13 8.60 -0.59 13.45
N VAL A 14 9.02 0.35 12.60
CA VAL A 14 9.94 0.05 11.47
C VAL A 14 11.34 -0.26 12.01
N SER A 15 11.86 -1.46 11.74
CA SER A 15 13.25 -1.83 12.07
C SER A 15 14.23 -1.48 10.94
N PHE A 16 13.81 -1.57 9.67
CA PHE A 16 14.64 -1.19 8.52
C PHE A 16 13.82 -0.73 7.30
N TRP A 17 14.52 -0.10 6.35
CA TRP A 17 13.94 0.37 5.09
C TRP A 17 14.45 -0.48 3.92
N PHE A 18 13.54 -1.21 3.29
CA PHE A 18 13.83 -1.98 2.10
C PHE A 18 13.74 -1.11 0.85
N LYS A 19 14.83 -1.01 0.09
CA LYS A 19 14.88 -0.32 -1.20
C LYS A 19 14.16 -1.15 -2.27
N ALA A 20 12.95 -0.76 -2.66
CA ALA A 20 12.09 -1.55 -3.52
C ALA A 20 12.46 -1.39 -5.01
N ALA A 21 12.29 -0.19 -5.58
CA ALA A 21 12.59 0.12 -6.97
C ALA A 21 12.61 1.64 -7.21
N GLU A 22 13.00 2.06 -8.41
CA GLU A 22 12.86 3.46 -8.84
C GLU A 22 11.38 3.87 -8.90
N VAL A 23 11.09 5.16 -8.66
CA VAL A 23 9.71 5.69 -8.75
C VAL A 23 9.07 5.43 -10.11
N SER A 24 9.86 5.40 -11.18
CA SER A 24 9.43 5.14 -12.56
C SER A 24 8.94 3.71 -12.80
N ALA A 25 9.27 2.76 -11.91
CA ALA A 25 8.80 1.39 -12.00
C ALA A 25 7.34 1.23 -11.54
N PHE A 26 6.75 2.26 -10.92
CA PHE A 26 5.39 2.24 -10.42
C PHE A 26 4.46 3.07 -11.32
N PRO A 27 3.32 2.52 -11.76
CA PRO A 27 2.40 3.23 -12.62
C PRO A 27 1.75 4.41 -11.87
N GLU A 28 1.64 5.55 -12.53
CA GLU A 28 0.88 6.68 -12.00
C GLU A 28 -0.59 6.30 -11.76
N ASN A 29 -1.10 6.64 -10.58
CA ASN A 29 -2.47 6.34 -10.15
C ASN A 29 -2.81 4.85 -10.18
N GLY A 30 -1.83 4.00 -9.90
CA GLY A 30 -1.98 2.55 -9.87
C GLY A 30 -1.08 1.90 -8.82
N GLY A 31 -1.00 0.58 -8.89
CA GLY A 31 -0.13 -0.21 -8.02
C GLY A 31 0.78 -1.14 -8.80
N ALA A 32 1.86 -1.55 -8.13
CA ALA A 32 2.76 -2.61 -8.57
C ALA A 32 3.06 -3.56 -7.40
N CYS A 33 3.38 -4.81 -7.72
CA CYS A 33 3.76 -5.79 -6.73
C CYS A 33 5.28 -5.78 -6.55
N VAL A 34 5.71 -5.65 -5.30
CA VAL A 34 7.10 -5.80 -4.86
C VAL A 34 7.21 -7.11 -4.09
N LYS A 35 8.22 -7.92 -4.43
CA LYS A 35 8.55 -9.14 -3.68
C LYS A 35 9.62 -8.80 -2.65
N TYR A 36 9.37 -9.14 -1.39
CA TYR A 36 10.35 -9.09 -0.31
C TYR A 36 10.38 -10.45 0.37
N GLN A 37 11.46 -11.21 0.21
CA GLN A 37 11.54 -12.62 0.65
C GLN A 37 10.32 -13.41 0.12
N ASP A 38 9.55 -14.03 1.01
CA ASP A 38 8.32 -14.77 0.68
C ASP A 38 7.05 -13.90 0.74
N GLN A 39 7.17 -12.62 1.07
CA GLN A 39 6.06 -11.67 1.11
C GLN A 39 5.88 -10.95 -0.23
N GLN A 40 4.61 -10.66 -0.55
CA GLN A 40 4.23 -9.80 -1.66
C GLN A 40 3.59 -8.54 -1.11
N ILE A 41 4.17 -7.40 -1.45
CA ILE A 41 3.75 -6.08 -1.01
C ILE A 41 3.21 -5.34 -2.23
N ALA A 42 1.99 -4.83 -2.13
CA ALA A 42 1.42 -3.94 -3.11
C ALA A 42 1.83 -2.51 -2.78
N VAL A 43 2.51 -1.83 -3.70
CA VAL A 43 2.88 -0.43 -3.56
C VAL A 43 2.06 0.38 -4.55
N TYR A 44 1.53 1.51 -4.12
CA TYR A 44 0.62 2.36 -4.87
C TYR A 44 1.20 3.77 -5.02
N HIS A 45 1.18 4.27 -6.25
CA HIS A 45 1.56 5.65 -6.55
C HIS A 45 0.30 6.47 -6.83
N PHE A 46 -0.17 7.23 -5.83
CA PHE A 46 -1.33 8.11 -5.97
C PHE A 46 -0.90 9.48 -6.49
N ALA A 47 -0.42 9.52 -7.74
CA ALA A 47 0.15 10.70 -8.37
C ALA A 47 -0.75 11.96 -8.28
N LYS A 48 -2.07 11.80 -8.46
CA LYS A 48 -3.05 12.91 -8.35
C LYS A 48 -3.08 13.59 -6.97
N ARG A 49 -2.66 12.89 -5.92
CA ARG A 49 -2.57 13.43 -4.56
C ARG A 49 -1.12 13.62 -4.10
N ASN A 50 -0.14 13.30 -4.96
CA ASN A 50 1.28 13.30 -4.65
C ASN A 50 1.62 12.45 -3.41
N GLU A 51 1.03 11.26 -3.33
CA GLU A 51 1.12 10.35 -2.19
C GLU A 51 1.49 8.92 -2.63
N TRP A 52 2.08 8.18 -1.71
CA TRP A 52 2.57 6.81 -1.90
C TRP A 52 2.10 5.87 -0.79
N TYR A 53 1.55 4.72 -1.13
CA TYR A 53 1.03 3.78 -0.12
C TYR A 53 1.61 2.40 -0.33
N ALA A 54 1.61 1.58 0.72
CA ALA A 54 1.91 0.17 0.59
C ALA A 54 1.03 -0.68 1.50
N SER A 55 0.69 -1.88 1.03
CA SER A 55 -0.08 -2.88 1.77
C SER A 55 0.40 -4.29 1.45
N GLN A 56 -0.08 -5.30 2.18
CA GLN A 56 0.05 -6.67 1.69
C GLN A 56 -0.64 -6.80 0.31
N ASN A 57 -0.14 -7.67 -0.56
CA ASN A 57 -0.75 -7.93 -1.86
C ASN A 57 -1.96 -8.88 -1.78
N LEU A 58 -2.03 -9.67 -0.71
CA LEU A 58 -3.10 -10.63 -0.47
C LEU A 58 -4.41 -9.90 -0.15
N CYS A 59 -5.45 -10.13 -0.95
CA CYS A 59 -6.80 -9.73 -0.60
C CYS A 59 -7.39 -10.75 0.40
N PRO A 60 -7.73 -10.34 1.63
CA PRO A 60 -8.20 -11.26 2.67
C PRO A 60 -9.57 -11.89 2.37
N HIS A 61 -10.38 -11.27 1.50
CA HIS A 61 -11.73 -11.76 1.18
C HIS A 61 -11.74 -13.17 0.55
N LYS A 62 -10.81 -13.45 -0.39
CA LYS A 62 -10.70 -14.76 -1.07
C LYS A 62 -9.27 -15.28 -1.13
N GLN A 63 -8.37 -14.70 -0.34
CA GLN A 63 -6.97 -15.16 -0.20
C GLN A 63 -6.23 -15.16 -1.56
N GLN A 64 -6.37 -14.08 -2.33
CA GLN A 64 -5.73 -13.94 -3.65
C GLN A 64 -4.70 -12.81 -3.65
N MET A 65 -3.50 -13.06 -4.19
CA MET A 65 -2.43 -12.07 -4.36
C MET A 65 -2.76 -11.10 -5.51
N ILE A 66 -3.55 -10.06 -5.23
CA ILE A 66 -4.18 -9.24 -6.29
C ILE A 66 -4.29 -7.74 -5.99
N LEU A 67 -4.04 -7.29 -4.77
CA LEU A 67 -4.31 -5.90 -4.38
C LEU A 67 -3.44 -4.89 -5.12
N SER A 68 -2.22 -5.25 -5.51
CA SER A 68 -1.34 -4.44 -6.38
C SER A 68 -1.98 -4.06 -7.72
N ARG A 69 -2.97 -4.83 -8.19
CA ARG A 69 -3.73 -4.53 -9.41
C ARG A 69 -5.04 -3.81 -9.13
N GLY A 70 -5.29 -3.46 -7.87
CA GLY A 70 -6.49 -2.80 -7.39
C GLY A 70 -6.63 -1.38 -7.94
N LEU A 71 -7.88 -0.95 -8.07
CA LEU A 71 -8.17 0.43 -8.40
C LEU A 71 -8.01 1.29 -7.15
N ILE A 72 -7.04 2.20 -7.16
CA ILE A 72 -6.90 3.18 -6.09
C ILE A 72 -7.83 4.37 -6.30
N GLY A 73 -8.22 5.02 -5.21
CA GLY A 73 -9.05 6.20 -5.24
C GLY A 73 -9.30 6.74 -3.85
N ASP A 74 -10.36 7.52 -3.73
CA ASP A 74 -10.74 8.21 -2.50
C ASP A 74 -12.17 7.81 -2.11
N GLN A 75 -12.45 7.79 -0.81
CA GLN A 75 -13.79 7.71 -0.24
C GLN A 75 -13.91 8.72 0.90
N CYS A 76 -14.50 9.88 0.61
CA CYS A 76 -14.68 10.96 1.58
C CYS A 76 -13.36 11.46 2.21
N GLY A 77 -12.29 11.54 1.42
CA GLY A 77 -10.96 11.93 1.87
C GLY A 77 -10.05 10.75 2.24
N GLU A 78 -10.61 9.56 2.44
CA GLU A 78 -9.88 8.34 2.77
C GLU A 78 -9.29 7.69 1.51
N PRO A 79 -7.96 7.61 1.35
CA PRO A 79 -7.35 6.92 0.22
C PRO A 79 -7.58 5.41 0.37
N LYS A 80 -7.99 4.76 -0.70
CA LYS A 80 -8.37 3.34 -0.69
C LYS A 80 -7.89 2.59 -1.90
N VAL A 81 -7.79 1.27 -1.76
CA VAL A 81 -7.66 0.32 -2.87
C VAL A 81 -8.89 -0.58 -2.96
N ALA A 82 -9.45 -0.74 -4.16
CA ALA A 82 -10.52 -1.70 -4.44
C ALA A 82 -9.95 -2.98 -5.06
N CYS A 83 -10.22 -4.13 -4.44
CA CYS A 83 -9.85 -5.43 -4.97
C CYS A 83 -10.43 -5.63 -6.40
N PRO A 84 -9.60 -6.00 -7.40
CA PRO A 84 -10.05 -6.13 -8.79
C PRO A 84 -11.22 -7.09 -8.99
N PHE A 85 -11.24 -8.19 -8.24
CA PHE A 85 -12.23 -9.25 -8.43
C PHE A 85 -13.55 -9.00 -7.70
N HIS A 86 -13.48 -8.52 -6.46
CA HIS A 86 -14.65 -8.52 -5.57
C HIS A 86 -15.05 -7.12 -5.09
N LYS A 87 -14.33 -6.09 -5.52
CA LYS A 87 -14.59 -4.67 -5.23
C LYS A 87 -14.59 -4.30 -3.75
N LYS A 88 -14.21 -5.22 -2.86
CA LYS A 88 -13.90 -4.92 -1.46
C LYS A 88 -12.82 -3.84 -1.41
N THR A 89 -13.11 -2.80 -0.65
CA THR A 89 -12.29 -1.62 -0.52
C THR A 89 -11.60 -1.61 0.84
N PHE A 90 -10.33 -1.20 0.82
CA PHE A 90 -9.49 -1.12 2.01
C PHE A 90 -8.86 0.25 2.08
N SER A 91 -8.85 0.84 3.27
CA SER A 91 -8.07 2.04 3.55
C SER A 91 -6.59 1.78 3.30
N LEU A 92 -5.93 2.70 2.62
CA LEU A 92 -4.48 2.70 2.45
C LEU A 92 -3.73 3.38 3.62
N LEU A 93 -4.45 4.05 4.52
CA LEU A 93 -3.90 4.62 5.75
C LEU A 93 -3.90 3.60 6.89
N THR A 94 -5.08 3.03 7.17
CA THR A 94 -5.33 2.18 8.35
C THR A 94 -5.29 0.69 8.02
N GLY A 95 -5.62 0.32 6.78
CA GLY A 95 -5.81 -1.06 6.36
C GLY A 95 -7.23 -1.60 6.60
N GLU A 96 -8.12 -0.80 7.21
CA GLU A 96 -9.49 -1.21 7.50
C GLU A 96 -10.29 -1.47 6.22
N ASN A 97 -11.18 -2.47 6.28
CA ASN A 97 -12.16 -2.69 5.23
C ASN A 97 -13.29 -1.66 5.36
N LEU A 98 -13.50 -0.89 4.29
CA LEU A 98 -14.47 0.21 4.24
C LEU A 98 -15.91 -0.26 3.89
N ASN A 99 -16.17 -1.56 3.94
CA ASN A 99 -17.44 -2.21 3.59
C ASN A 99 -18.17 -2.73 4.84
N GLY A 100 -17.63 -2.50 6.04
CA GLY A 100 -18.24 -2.91 7.31
C GLY A 100 -18.00 -4.38 7.70
N GLU A 101 -16.99 -5.03 7.12
CA GLU A 101 -16.60 -6.41 7.46
C GLU A 101 -15.33 -6.42 8.34
N CYS A 102 -15.18 -7.44 9.19
CA CYS A 102 -14.17 -7.46 10.25
C CYS A 102 -12.73 -7.81 9.81
N TYR A 103 -12.47 -7.95 8.52
CA TYR A 103 -11.12 -8.26 8.01
C TYR A 103 -10.42 -7.00 7.52
N HIS A 104 -9.10 -6.94 7.70
CA HIS A 104 -8.27 -5.79 7.34
C HIS A 104 -7.06 -6.25 6.50
N ILE A 105 -6.31 -5.30 5.98
CA ILE A 105 -5.02 -5.53 5.34
C ILE A 105 -3.90 -4.90 6.15
N GLU A 106 -2.72 -5.50 6.09
CA GLU A 106 -1.50 -4.88 6.60
C GLU A 106 -1.09 -3.71 5.70
N THR A 107 -0.71 -2.58 6.30
CA THR A 107 -0.14 -1.42 5.59
C THR A 107 1.29 -1.18 6.02
N TYR A 108 2.12 -0.67 5.11
CA TYR A 108 3.54 -0.44 5.34
C TYR A 108 3.88 1.04 5.13
N PRO A 109 4.75 1.63 5.99
CA PRO A 109 5.29 2.96 5.74
C PRO A 109 6.05 3.01 4.42
N VAL A 110 5.92 4.10 3.67
CA VAL A 110 6.64 4.33 2.42
C VAL A 110 7.37 5.66 2.48
N LYS A 111 8.63 5.67 2.04
CA LYS A 111 9.39 6.91 1.83
C LYS A 111 9.98 6.96 0.42
N ILE A 112 10.04 8.16 -0.15
CA ILE A 112 10.74 8.42 -1.41
C ILE A 112 12.03 9.17 -1.12
N GLU A 113 13.15 8.61 -1.55
CA GLU A 113 14.49 9.13 -1.32
C GLU A 113 15.35 8.86 -2.57
N ASP A 114 16.03 9.89 -3.08
CA ASP A 114 16.91 9.83 -4.25
C ASP A 114 16.31 9.14 -5.50
N GLY A 115 15.00 9.35 -5.73
CA GLY A 115 14.29 8.74 -6.87
C GLY A 115 13.90 7.27 -6.69
N TYR A 116 14.09 6.71 -5.49
CA TYR A 116 13.71 5.35 -5.15
C TYR A 116 12.58 5.30 -4.11
N VAL A 117 11.76 4.27 -4.24
CA VAL A 117 10.73 3.90 -3.27
C VAL A 117 11.34 2.96 -2.23
N TYR A 118 11.14 3.28 -0.96
CA TYR A 118 11.52 2.45 0.18
C TYR A 118 10.29 2.05 0.98
N ILE A 119 10.28 0.81 1.47
CA ILE A 119 9.20 0.23 2.28
C ILE A 119 9.76 -0.01 3.69
N GLY A 120 9.06 0.50 4.70
CA GLY A 120 9.39 0.27 6.11
C GLY A 120 8.91 -1.11 6.52
N LEU A 121 9.84 -1.95 6.98
CA LEU A 121 9.59 -3.32 7.38
C LEU A 121 10.06 -3.57 8.81
N ARG A 122 9.62 -4.70 9.35
CA ARG A 122 9.98 -5.23 10.67
C ARG A 122 10.74 -6.54 10.47
N ASP A 123 11.63 -6.86 11.41
CA ASP A 123 12.36 -8.13 11.44
C ASP A 123 11.43 -9.33 11.75
#